data_AF-A0ABD3ZXG5-F1
#
_entry.id   AF-A0ABD3ZXG5-F1
#
_cell.length_a   1.000
_cell.length_b   1.000
_cell.length_c   1.000
_cell.angle_alpha   90.00
_cell.angle_beta   90.00
_cell.angle_gamma   90.00
#
_symmetry.space_group_name_H-M   'P 1'
#
loop_
_entity.id
_entity.type
_entity.pdbx_description
1 polymer ?
#
loop_
_entity_poly.entity_id
_entity_poly.type
_entity_poly.pdbx_seq_one_letter_code
_entity_poly.pdbx_strand_id
1 'polypeptide(L)'
;MTKRGIQAFAGGIILATAVLAAVFYLTDEDQAAAVKDNKTVTEQDVNNYLDSKKMVSVNRDEYQKLLDSKEKSLTDDSSSDTKTDKVKTYKLKIKDGMSTADVSAILEKEGIISSAQDFNDYVIDAGYHKEIRAGEFKVKSDMSFKKIVKTLTR
;
A
#
# COMPACT_ATOMS: atom_id res chain seq x y z
N MET A 1 -8.39 50.62 48.95
CA MET A 1 -8.44 50.93 47.51
C MET A 1 -9.03 52.32 47.31
N THR A 2 -8.50 53.13 46.40
CA THR A 2 -9.06 54.46 46.11
C THR A 2 -10.29 54.31 45.21
N LYS A 3 -11.32 55.14 45.41
CA LYS A 3 -12.54 55.13 44.58
C LYS A 3 -12.21 55.19 43.08
N ARG A 4 -11.16 55.93 42.73
CA ARG A 4 -10.64 56.07 41.36
C ARG A 4 -10.05 54.77 40.80
N GLY A 5 -9.38 53.96 41.62
CA GLY A 5 -8.84 52.67 41.19
C GLY A 5 -9.92 51.63 40.89
N ILE A 6 -10.98 51.58 41.70
CA ILE A 6 -12.14 50.70 41.46
C ILE A 6 -12.90 51.14 40.20
N GLN A 7 -13.05 52.45 39.99
CA GLN A 7 -13.69 53.01 38.79
C GLN A 7 -12.89 52.70 37.51
N ALA A 8 -11.55 52.80 37.55
CA ALA A 8 -10.70 52.44 36.42
C ALA A 8 -10.77 50.94 36.09
N PHE A 9 -10.80 50.08 37.12
CA PHE A 9 -10.94 48.63 36.95
C PHE A 9 -12.31 48.27 36.34
N ALA A 10 -13.39 48.85 36.85
CA ALA A 10 -14.74 48.66 36.30
C ALA A 10 -14.85 49.16 34.86
N GLY A 11 -14.25 50.32 34.55
CA GLY A 11 -14.17 50.84 33.18
C GLY A 11 -13.43 49.90 32.24
N GLY A 12 -12.34 49.28 32.69
CA GLY A 12 -11.60 48.27 31.92
C GLY A 12 -12.44 47.02 31.62
N ILE A 13 -13.21 46.53 32.58
CA ILE A 13 -14.11 45.39 32.37
C ILE A 13 -15.21 45.76 31.36
N ILE A 14 -15.84 46.92 31.51
CA ILE A 14 -16.90 47.37 30.60
C ILE A 14 -16.34 47.50 29.17
N LEU A 15 -15.16 48.09 29.01
CA LEU A 15 -14.52 48.25 27.71
C LEU A 15 -14.18 46.89 27.07
N ALA A 16 -13.63 45.95 27.84
CA ALA A 16 -13.35 44.60 27.36
C ALA A 16 -14.64 43.87 26.93
N THR A 17 -15.72 43.99 27.71
CA THR A 17 -17.00 43.38 27.37
C THR A 17 -17.62 44.01 26.12
N ALA A 18 -17.49 45.33 25.94
CA ALA A 18 -17.98 46.02 24.75
C ALA A 18 -17.23 45.58 23.48
N VAL A 19 -15.91 45.40 23.57
CA VAL A 19 -15.09 44.90 22.46
C VAL A 19 -15.48 43.45 22.11
N LEU A 20 -15.64 42.58 23.11
CA LEU A 20 -16.07 41.19 22.87
C LEU A 20 -17.49 41.12 22.28
N ALA A 21 -18.42 41.95 22.77
CA ALA A 21 -19.77 42.03 22.23
C ALA A 21 -19.79 42.57 20.80
N ALA A 22 -18.96 43.57 20.48
CA ALA A 22 -18.82 44.08 19.13
C ALA A 22 -18.29 43.00 18.18
N VAL A 23 -17.27 42.24 18.59
CA VAL A 23 -16.79 41.09 17.79
C VAL A 23 -17.88 40.03 17.66
N PHE A 24 -18.59 39.69 18.74
CA PHE A 24 -19.63 38.67 18.71
C PHE A 24 -20.82 39.03 17.81
N TYR A 25 -21.25 40.30 17.78
CA TYR A 25 -22.42 40.74 17.01
C TYR A 25 -22.11 41.28 15.61
N LEU A 26 -20.90 41.79 15.36
CA LEU A 26 -20.50 42.31 14.04
C LEU A 26 -19.74 41.27 13.20
N THR A 27 -19.24 40.20 13.81
CA THR A 27 -18.68 39.08 13.08
C THR A 27 -19.83 38.12 12.81
N ASP A 28 -20.16 37.89 11.53
CA ASP A 28 -21.14 36.89 11.15
C ASP A 28 -20.77 35.52 11.75
N GLU A 29 -21.80 34.73 12.07
CA GLU A 29 -21.77 33.42 12.74
C GLU A 29 -20.89 32.36 12.05
N ASP A 30 -20.26 32.69 10.93
CA ASP A 30 -19.35 31.83 10.16
C ASP A 30 -17.93 31.77 10.73
N GLN A 31 -17.52 32.67 11.63
CA GLN A 31 -16.14 32.69 12.18
C GLN A 31 -16.00 32.04 13.56
N ALA A 32 -17.11 31.62 14.18
CA ALA A 32 -17.14 30.90 15.47
C ALA A 32 -17.33 29.37 15.30
N ALA A 33 -17.31 28.86 14.08
CA ALA A 33 -17.20 27.42 13.83
C ALA A 33 -15.72 27.03 13.92
N ALA A 34 -15.32 26.49 15.07
CA ALA A 34 -14.18 25.60 15.13
C ALA A 34 -14.23 24.65 13.93
N VAL A 35 -13.18 24.70 13.09
CA VAL A 35 -12.80 23.79 12.02
C VAL A 35 -13.64 22.51 12.00
N LYS A 36 -14.86 22.61 11.46
CA LYS A 36 -15.49 21.48 10.79
C LYS A 36 -14.99 21.61 9.37
N ASP A 37 -13.77 21.15 9.17
CA ASP A 37 -13.27 20.77 7.87
C ASP A 37 -14.09 19.56 7.40
N ASN A 38 -15.39 19.76 7.20
CA ASN A 38 -16.14 18.98 6.24
C ASN A 38 -15.67 19.50 4.88
N LYS A 39 -14.40 19.25 4.57
CA LYS A 39 -13.92 19.27 3.19
C LYS A 39 -14.78 18.22 2.51
N THR A 40 -15.88 18.67 1.93
CA THR A 40 -16.71 17.86 1.06
C THR A 40 -15.79 17.46 -0.09
N VAL A 41 -15.22 16.27 0.03
CA VAL A 41 -14.36 15.68 -0.99
C VAL A 41 -15.18 15.71 -2.27
N THR A 42 -14.83 16.63 -3.16
CA THR A 42 -15.58 16.85 -4.39
C THR A 42 -15.11 15.80 -5.39
N GLU A 43 -15.96 15.42 -6.34
CA GLU A 43 -15.58 14.46 -7.39
C GLU A 43 -14.30 14.88 -8.14
N GLN A 44 -14.03 16.18 -8.26
CA GLN A 44 -12.77 16.70 -8.80
C GLN A 44 -11.54 16.36 -7.94
N ASP A 45 -11.66 16.39 -6.61
CA ASP A 45 -10.55 16.02 -5.72
C ASP A 45 -10.23 14.53 -5.85
N VAL A 46 -11.28 13.70 -6.00
CA VAL A 46 -11.15 12.26 -6.23
C VAL A 46 -10.45 12.01 -7.57
N ASN A 47 -10.92 12.62 -8.66
CA ASN A 47 -10.33 12.44 -9.99
C ASN A 47 -8.86 12.89 -10.04
N ASN A 48 -8.53 14.05 -9.47
CA ASN A 48 -7.16 14.54 -9.40
C ASN A 48 -6.23 13.58 -8.65
N TYR A 49 -6.71 13.01 -7.54
CA TYR A 49 -5.96 12.01 -6.78
C TYR A 49 -5.74 10.73 -7.59
N LEU A 50 -6.78 10.24 -8.27
CA LEU A 50 -6.73 9.05 -9.09
C LEU A 50 -5.75 9.21 -10.27
N ASP A 51 -5.82 10.34 -10.98
CA ASP A 51 -4.93 10.64 -12.11
C ASP A 51 -3.46 10.73 -11.67
N SER A 52 -3.18 11.41 -10.55
CA SER A 52 -1.82 11.54 -10.02
C SER A 52 -1.16 10.20 -9.71
N LYS A 53 -1.96 9.21 -9.33
CA LYS A 53 -1.52 7.86 -8.95
C LYS A 53 -1.74 6.82 -10.06
N LYS A 54 -2.22 7.23 -11.24
CA LYS A 54 -2.58 6.33 -12.34
C LYS A 54 -3.58 5.24 -11.92
N MET A 55 -4.53 5.60 -11.07
CA MET A 55 -5.60 4.72 -10.58
C MET A 55 -6.91 5.06 -11.29
N VAL A 56 -7.82 4.09 -11.40
CA VAL A 56 -9.14 4.26 -12.02
C VAL A 56 -10.22 3.92 -10.99
N SER A 57 -11.30 4.69 -10.97
CA SER A 57 -12.45 4.43 -10.11
C SER A 57 -13.27 3.30 -10.74
N VAL A 58 -13.57 2.27 -9.95
CA VAL A 58 -14.36 1.12 -10.39
C VAL A 58 -15.51 0.93 -9.41
N ASN A 59 -16.70 0.65 -9.94
CA ASN A 59 -17.86 0.36 -9.09
C ASN A 59 -17.61 -0.94 -8.31
N ARG A 60 -18.09 -1.04 -7.06
CA ARG A 60 -17.95 -2.23 -6.23
C ARG A 60 -18.48 -3.50 -6.91
N ASP A 61 -19.57 -3.39 -7.67
CA ASP A 61 -20.14 -4.52 -8.41
C ASP A 61 -19.25 -4.96 -9.58
N GLU A 62 -18.61 -4.00 -10.25
CA GLU A 62 -17.64 -4.29 -11.33
C GLU A 62 -16.34 -4.85 -10.76
N TYR A 63 -15.87 -4.34 -9.62
CA TYR A 63 -14.73 -4.88 -8.91
C TYR A 63 -14.95 -6.34 -8.51
N GLN A 64 -16.15 -6.66 -8.00
CA GLN A 64 -16.51 -8.04 -7.68
C GLN A 64 -16.55 -8.92 -8.94
N LYS A 65 -17.11 -8.45 -10.06
CA LYS A 65 -17.09 -9.18 -11.34
C LYS A 65 -15.66 -9.42 -11.87
N LEU A 66 -14.74 -8.47 -11.68
CA LEU A 66 -13.33 -8.63 -12.06
C LEU A 66 -12.61 -9.63 -11.15
N LEU A 67 -12.90 -9.63 -9.85
CA LEU A 67 -12.41 -10.64 -8.91
C LEU A 67 -12.95 -12.03 -9.26
N ASP A 68 -14.25 -12.15 -9.49
CA ASP A 68 -14.88 -13.42 -9.86
C ASP A 68 -14.38 -13.90 -11.22
N SER A 69 -14.14 -13.00 -12.19
CA SER A 69 -13.54 -13.38 -13.50
C SER A 69 -12.08 -13.80 -13.37
N LYS A 70 -11.32 -13.16 -12.47
CA LYS A 70 -9.94 -13.58 -12.16
C LYS A 70 -9.93 -14.93 -11.45
N GLU A 71 -10.79 -15.14 -10.47
CA GLU A 71 -10.91 -16.41 -9.76
C GLU A 71 -11.39 -17.51 -10.71
N LYS A 72 -12.37 -17.23 -11.58
CA LYS A 72 -12.82 -18.16 -12.61
C LYS A 72 -11.70 -18.48 -13.61
N SER A 73 -10.91 -17.49 -14.02
CA SER A 73 -9.70 -17.70 -14.85
C SER A 73 -8.59 -18.47 -14.13
N LEU A 74 -8.60 -18.55 -12.80
CA LEU A 74 -7.67 -19.34 -11.99
C LEU A 74 -8.23 -20.74 -11.65
N THR A 75 -9.55 -20.92 -11.68
CA THR A 75 -10.22 -22.21 -11.42
C THR A 75 -10.58 -22.99 -12.69
N ASP A 76 -10.69 -22.35 -13.84
CA ASP A 76 -10.90 -23.01 -15.15
C ASP A 76 -9.59 -23.54 -15.77
N ASP A 77 -8.46 -23.39 -15.07
CA ASP A 77 -7.18 -24.08 -15.38
C ASP A 77 -7.03 -25.40 -14.58
N SER A 78 -8.15 -26.00 -14.17
CA SER A 78 -8.18 -27.39 -13.68
C SER A 78 -8.82 -28.39 -14.67
N SER A 79 -9.18 -27.97 -15.89
CA SER A 79 -9.51 -28.93 -16.94
C SER A 79 -9.21 -28.41 -18.35
N SER A 80 -7.97 -28.70 -18.78
CA SER A 80 -7.53 -28.71 -20.18
C SER A 80 -7.36 -27.35 -20.87
N ASP A 81 -6.19 -26.73 -20.66
CA ASP A 81 -5.41 -26.36 -21.84
C ASP A 81 -3.96 -26.81 -21.69
N THR A 82 -3.57 -27.67 -22.62
CA THR A 82 -2.24 -28.24 -22.73
C THR A 82 -1.36 -27.16 -23.37
N LYS A 83 -1.02 -26.11 -22.62
CA LYS A 83 0.22 -25.41 -22.90
C LYS A 83 1.31 -26.40 -22.55
N THR A 84 1.84 -27.05 -23.57
CA THR A 84 3.21 -27.56 -23.58
C THR A 84 4.19 -26.42 -23.34
N ASP A 85 4.12 -25.78 -22.17
CA ASP A 85 5.27 -25.13 -21.57
C ASP A 85 6.22 -26.28 -21.26
N LYS A 86 7.17 -26.47 -22.17
CA LYS A 86 8.29 -27.40 -21.97
C LYS A 86 8.84 -27.10 -20.59
N VAL A 87 8.57 -27.97 -19.61
CA VAL A 87 8.99 -27.80 -18.22
C VAL A 87 10.50 -27.59 -18.24
N LYS A 88 10.93 -26.33 -18.13
CA LYS A 88 12.35 -26.00 -18.17
C LYS A 88 12.91 -26.43 -16.83
N THR A 89 13.86 -27.35 -16.89
CA THR A 89 14.64 -27.76 -15.72
C THR A 89 15.95 -27.01 -15.79
N TYR A 90 16.21 -26.20 -14.77
CA TYR A 90 17.47 -25.47 -14.65
C TYR A 90 18.25 -25.98 -13.44
N LYS A 91 19.56 -26.13 -13.62
CA LYS A 91 20.47 -26.45 -12.53
C LYS A 91 21.05 -25.14 -12.01
N LEU A 92 20.44 -24.64 -10.94
CA LEU A 92 20.90 -23.44 -10.26
C LEU A 92 22.14 -23.75 -9.42
N LYS A 93 23.19 -22.94 -9.59
CA LYS A 93 24.40 -23.01 -8.78
C LYS A 93 24.52 -21.76 -7.93
N ILE A 94 24.32 -21.92 -6.62
CA ILE A 94 24.46 -20.85 -5.63
C ILE A 94 25.87 -20.92 -5.05
N LYS A 95 26.60 -19.81 -5.09
CA LYS A 95 27.94 -19.67 -4.48
C LYS A 95 27.82 -18.93 -3.15
N ASP A 96 28.77 -19.16 -2.25
CA ASP A 96 28.89 -18.38 -1.01
C ASP A 96 29.04 -16.90 -1.33
N GLY A 97 28.22 -16.06 -0.68
CA GLY A 97 28.17 -14.61 -0.91
C GLY A 97 27.12 -14.15 -1.93
N MET A 98 26.40 -15.05 -2.63
CA MET A 98 25.21 -14.67 -3.39
C MET A 98 24.06 -14.30 -2.47
N SER A 99 23.41 -13.18 -2.75
CA SER A 99 22.20 -12.76 -2.05
C SER A 99 20.96 -13.48 -2.59
N THR A 100 19.86 -13.42 -1.83
CA THR A 100 18.55 -13.93 -2.30
C THR A 100 18.08 -13.21 -3.55
N ALA A 101 18.41 -11.93 -3.71
CA ALA A 101 18.11 -11.15 -4.90
C ALA A 101 18.87 -11.68 -6.13
N ASP A 102 20.15 -12.03 -5.99
CA ASP A 102 20.95 -12.60 -7.08
C ASP A 102 20.37 -13.94 -7.55
N VAL A 103 19.97 -14.78 -6.60
CA VAL A 103 19.32 -16.07 -6.88
C VAL A 103 18.00 -15.87 -7.61
N SER A 104 17.19 -14.91 -7.16
CA SER A 104 15.89 -14.58 -7.76
C SER A 104 16.05 -14.09 -9.20
N ALA A 105 17.03 -13.21 -9.46
CA ALA A 105 17.33 -12.69 -10.79
C ALA A 105 17.77 -13.80 -11.76
N ILE A 106 18.56 -14.78 -11.29
CA ILE A 106 18.97 -15.93 -12.12
C ILE A 106 17.74 -16.79 -12.47
N LEU A 107 16.87 -17.06 -11.50
CA LEU A 107 15.67 -17.86 -11.72
C LEU A 107 14.69 -17.21 -12.70
N GLU A 108 14.54 -15.88 -12.64
CA GLU A 108 13.71 -15.12 -13.58
C GLU A 108 14.33 -15.11 -14.98
N LYS A 109 15.64 -14.84 -15.08
CA LYS A 109 16.38 -14.83 -16.34
C LYS A 109 16.29 -16.16 -17.09
N GLU A 110 16.30 -17.27 -16.37
CA GLU A 110 16.18 -18.63 -16.93
C GLU A 110 14.72 -19.04 -17.19
N GLY A 111 13.74 -18.19 -16.83
CA GLY A 111 12.32 -18.43 -17.01
C GLY A 111 11.78 -19.54 -16.09
N ILE A 112 12.38 -19.69 -14.91
CA ILE A 112 11.89 -20.60 -13.86
C ILE A 112 10.81 -19.92 -13.02
N ILE A 113 10.93 -18.61 -12.79
CA ILE A 113 9.94 -17.79 -12.09
C ILE A 113 9.53 -16.60 -12.95
N SER A 114 8.34 -16.05 -12.69
CA SER A 114 7.76 -14.95 -13.46
C SER A 114 8.28 -13.56 -13.06
N SER A 115 8.65 -13.38 -11.79
CA SER A 115 9.11 -12.12 -11.21
C SER A 115 10.18 -12.41 -10.17
N ALA A 116 11.38 -11.85 -10.33
CA ALA A 116 12.43 -11.95 -9.32
C ALA A 116 12.06 -11.22 -8.03
N GLN A 117 11.32 -10.11 -8.14
CA GLN A 117 10.91 -9.32 -6.98
C GLN A 117 9.93 -10.10 -6.11
N ASP A 118 8.89 -10.70 -6.70
CA ASP A 118 7.87 -11.46 -5.96
C ASP A 118 8.49 -12.66 -5.22
N PHE A 119 9.44 -13.33 -5.85
CA PHE A 119 10.14 -14.45 -5.23
C PHE A 119 11.07 -14.00 -4.12
N ASN A 120 11.81 -12.89 -4.32
CA ASN A 120 12.68 -12.34 -3.28
C ASN A 120 11.88 -11.87 -2.05
N ASP A 121 10.76 -11.18 -2.26
CA ASP A 121 9.87 -10.74 -1.19
C ASP A 121 9.30 -11.94 -0.44
N TYR A 122 8.84 -12.97 -1.15
CA TYR A 122 8.38 -14.23 -0.55
C TYR A 122 9.45 -14.88 0.33
N VAL A 123 10.70 -14.92 -0.11
CA VAL A 123 11.83 -15.51 0.64
C VAL A 123 12.16 -14.69 1.89
N ILE A 124 12.09 -13.36 1.81
CA ILE A 124 12.34 -12.45 2.93
C ILE A 124 11.23 -12.56 3.96
N ASP A 125 9.97 -12.44 3.53
CA ASP A 125 8.78 -12.48 4.39
C ASP A 125 8.64 -13.82 5.12
N ALA A 126 8.93 -14.91 4.43
CA ALA A 126 8.90 -16.23 5.03
C ALA A 126 10.14 -16.56 5.87
N GLY A 127 11.10 -15.61 6.01
CA GLY A 127 12.28 -15.75 6.86
C GLY A 127 13.38 -16.66 6.29
N TYR A 128 13.23 -17.14 5.06
CA TYR A 128 14.17 -18.08 4.43
C TYR A 128 15.44 -17.42 3.90
N HIS A 129 15.55 -16.09 3.93
CA HIS A 129 16.70 -15.36 3.41
C HIS A 129 18.06 -15.73 4.06
N LYS A 130 18.05 -16.32 5.26
CA LYS A 130 19.25 -16.83 5.94
C LYS A 130 19.45 -18.34 5.81
N GLU A 131 18.47 -19.05 5.26
CA GLU A 131 18.45 -20.51 5.18
C GLU A 131 18.86 -21.04 3.80
N ILE A 132 18.97 -20.15 2.80
CA ILE A 132 19.47 -20.50 1.48
C ILE A 132 20.95 -20.86 1.59
N ARG A 133 21.28 -22.10 1.20
CA ARG A 133 22.66 -22.60 1.26
C ARG A 133 23.32 -22.56 -0.11
N ALA A 134 24.64 -22.37 -0.13
CA ALA A 134 25.43 -22.57 -1.33
C ALA A 134 25.41 -24.04 -1.76
N GLY A 135 25.31 -24.28 -3.07
CA GLY A 135 25.13 -25.62 -3.62
C GLY A 135 24.57 -25.64 -5.03
N GLU A 136 24.38 -26.85 -5.56
CA GLU A 136 23.74 -27.09 -6.85
C GLU A 136 22.34 -27.66 -6.63
N PHE A 137 21.32 -26.97 -7.14
CA PHE A 137 19.92 -27.31 -6.98
C PHE A 137 19.25 -27.46 -8.34
N LYS A 138 18.38 -28.46 -8.49
CA LYS A 138 17.55 -28.63 -9.69
C LYS A 138 16.18 -28.03 -9.43
N VAL A 139 15.85 -27.00 -10.18
CA VAL A 139 14.56 -26.31 -10.12
C VAL A 139 13.84 -26.45 -11.45
N LYS A 140 12.50 -26.42 -11.42
CA LYS A 140 11.66 -26.54 -12.61
C LYS A 140 10.67 -25.38 -12.65
N SER A 141 10.31 -24.93 -13.85
CA SER A 141 9.30 -23.87 -14.03
C SER A 141 7.89 -24.26 -13.55
N ASP A 142 7.59 -25.55 -13.32
CA ASP A 142 6.30 -25.97 -12.74
C ASP A 142 6.21 -25.78 -11.21
N MET A 143 7.35 -25.51 -10.56
CA MET A 143 7.43 -25.48 -9.11
C MET A 143 6.88 -24.16 -8.59
N SER A 144 5.99 -24.24 -7.60
CA SER A 144 5.57 -23.04 -6.85
C SER A 144 6.74 -22.44 -6.06
N PHE A 145 6.66 -21.14 -5.75
CA PHE A 145 7.68 -20.44 -4.96
C PHE A 145 8.06 -21.18 -3.68
N LYS A 146 7.06 -21.71 -2.96
CA LYS A 146 7.29 -22.54 -1.77
C LYS A 146 8.15 -23.77 -2.03
N LYS A 147 7.93 -24.50 -3.13
CA LYS A 147 8.71 -25.68 -3.51
C LYS A 147 10.13 -25.32 -3.92
N ILE A 148 10.29 -24.22 -4.66
CA ILE A 148 11.61 -23.70 -5.04
C ILE A 148 12.40 -23.37 -3.78
N VAL A 149 11.84 -22.55 -2.88
CA VAL A 149 12.52 -22.19 -1.62
C VAL A 149 12.88 -23.41 -0.81
N LYS A 150 11.95 -24.36 -0.62
CA LYS A 150 12.22 -25.61 0.10
C LYS A 150 13.32 -26.48 -0.55
N THR A 151 13.56 -26.32 -1.84
CA THR A 151 14.66 -26.99 -2.54
C THR A 151 15.99 -26.29 -2.27
N LEU A 152 15.98 -24.96 -2.12
CA LEU A 152 17.16 -24.13 -1.86
C LEU A 152 17.54 -24.05 -0.37
N THR A 153 16.58 -24.28 0.52
CA THR A 153 16.76 -24.34 1.97
C THR A 153 16.88 -25.78 2.46
N ARG A 154 17.63 -25.97 3.55
CA ARG A 154 17.80 -27.28 4.20
C ARG A 154 18.01 -27.17 5.70
#